data_AF-A0A803PEA4-F1
#
_entry.id   AF-A0A803PEA4-F1
#
_cell.length_a   1.000
_cell.length_b   1.000
_cell.length_c   1.000
_cell.angle_alpha   90.00
_cell.angle_beta   90.00
_cell.angle_gamma   90.00
#
_symmetry.space_group_name_H-M   'P 1'
#
loop_
_entity.id
_entity.type
_entity.pdbx_description
1 polymer ?
#
loop_
_entity_poly.entity_id
_entity_poly.type
_entity_poly.pdbx_seq_one_letter_code
_entity_poly.pdbx_strand_id
1 'polypeptide(L)'
;MGDPSDSSSGEEDGDAAWRAAIDSVATATSTYVSSIINGSSDVAAKRRLTSADDGNDRRNKKLKHYQIKAQKLLNEILEESLVMVKDHPINEPVDDTINEGVIRLFKNSNPGIELDPTEEPQEPRKRPKILPGKEIDEKSKKFKKRLQSVTVDGEYIMAASRKACQKSLARMEAKEAAAKEAAKREEERVAQLKKIRGERWLPSLAREMQMKFPT
;
A
#
# COMPACT_ATOMS: atom_id res chain seq x y z
N MET A 1 10.12 46.06 -48.45
CA MET A 1 10.79 44.89 -49.07
C MET A 1 11.83 44.46 -48.04
N GLY A 2 11.75 43.40 -47.25
CA GLY A 2 10.96 42.19 -47.16
C GLY A 2 11.84 41.25 -46.32
N ASP A 3 11.34 40.65 -45.25
CA ASP A 3 12.07 39.62 -44.46
C ASP A 3 12.29 38.36 -45.33
N PRO A 4 13.29 37.48 -45.04
CA PRO A 4 13.07 36.42 -44.04
C PRO A 4 14.28 35.98 -43.19
N SER A 5 13.91 35.33 -42.09
CA SER A 5 14.60 34.49 -41.12
C SER A 5 15.59 33.44 -41.65
N ASP A 6 16.55 33.04 -40.79
CA ASP A 6 16.99 31.65 -40.55
C ASP A 6 17.86 31.66 -39.26
N SER A 7 17.42 31.18 -38.08
CA SER A 7 17.06 29.82 -37.64
C SER A 7 18.13 28.75 -37.87
N SER A 8 18.83 28.35 -36.80
CA SER A 8 19.40 27.00 -36.63
C SER A 8 19.70 26.79 -35.13
N SER A 9 18.69 26.36 -34.36
CA SER A 9 18.36 24.95 -34.07
C SER A 9 19.20 24.41 -32.92
N GLY A 10 18.72 24.69 -31.70
CA GLY A 10 19.19 24.05 -30.47
C GLY A 10 18.71 22.60 -30.43
N GLU A 11 19.66 21.69 -30.54
CA GLU A 11 19.51 20.26 -30.28
C GLU A 11 19.38 19.99 -28.77
N GLU A 12 18.24 20.36 -28.18
CA GLU A 12 17.84 19.83 -26.88
C GLU A 12 16.59 18.96 -27.05
N ASP A 13 16.66 18.01 -27.98
CA ASP A 13 15.73 16.89 -28.02
C ASP A 13 16.33 15.75 -27.20
N GLY A 14 16.18 15.86 -25.89
CA GLY A 14 16.49 14.77 -24.96
C GLY A 14 15.64 13.57 -25.35
N ASP A 15 16.29 12.57 -25.96
CA ASP A 15 15.76 11.32 -26.51
C ASP A 15 14.33 11.00 -26.03
N ALA A 16 13.36 11.17 -26.93
CA ALA A 16 11.95 10.97 -26.64
C ALA A 16 11.67 9.57 -26.05
N ALA A 17 12.51 8.57 -26.39
CA ALA A 17 12.45 7.24 -25.80
C ALA A 17 12.81 7.24 -24.30
N TRP A 18 13.78 8.04 -23.89
CA TRP A 18 14.17 8.17 -22.49
C TRP A 18 13.10 8.90 -21.66
N ARG A 19 12.53 9.98 -22.20
CA ARG A 19 11.39 10.67 -21.57
C ARG A 19 10.18 9.74 -21.43
N ALA A 20 9.84 9.00 -22.48
CA ALA A 20 8.75 8.02 -22.44
C ALA A 20 8.99 6.89 -21.42
N ALA A 21 10.24 6.44 -21.24
CA ALA A 21 10.59 5.43 -20.25
C ALA A 21 10.40 5.93 -18.80
N ILE A 22 10.77 7.20 -18.54
CA ILE A 22 10.56 7.85 -17.23
C ILE A 22 9.07 8.02 -16.94
N ASP A 23 8.30 8.55 -17.90
CA ASP A 23 6.86 8.75 -17.75
C ASP A 23 6.09 7.42 -17.60
N SER A 24 6.55 6.36 -18.27
CA SER A 24 6.01 5.01 -18.12
C SER A 24 6.23 4.45 -16.71
N VAL A 25 7.38 4.71 -16.09
CA VAL A 25 7.66 4.31 -14.70
C VAL A 25 6.87 5.15 -13.70
N ALA A 26 6.74 6.46 -13.94
CA ALA A 26 5.97 7.35 -13.07
C ALA A 26 4.46 6.97 -13.07
N THR A 27 3.93 6.60 -14.23
CA THR A 27 2.54 6.15 -14.36
C THR A 27 2.34 4.76 -13.72
N ALA A 28 3.29 3.83 -13.90
CA ALA A 28 3.22 2.50 -13.30
C ALA A 28 3.38 2.52 -11.78
N THR A 29 4.27 3.36 -11.25
CA THR A 29 4.46 3.52 -9.79
C THR A 29 3.30 4.27 -9.16
N SER A 30 2.75 5.31 -9.79
CA SER A 30 1.53 6.00 -9.32
C SER A 30 0.35 5.03 -9.22
N THR A 31 0.13 4.18 -10.23
CA THR A 31 -0.96 3.19 -10.22
C THR A 31 -0.76 2.09 -9.18
N TYR A 32 0.49 1.64 -8.96
CA TYR A 32 0.82 0.62 -7.96
C TYR A 32 0.71 1.16 -6.53
N VAL A 33 1.14 2.39 -6.29
CA VAL A 33 1.04 3.06 -4.98
C VAL A 33 -0.42 3.41 -4.68
N SER A 34 -1.20 3.87 -5.66
CA SER A 34 -2.66 4.04 -5.51
C SER A 34 -3.39 2.72 -5.24
N SER A 35 -2.93 1.60 -5.82
CA SER A 35 -3.50 0.27 -5.54
C SER A 35 -3.18 -0.27 -4.15
N ILE A 36 -2.08 0.18 -3.52
CA ILE A 36 -1.71 -0.22 -2.16
C ILE A 36 -2.44 0.64 -1.12
N ILE A 37 -2.65 1.92 -1.41
CA ILE A 37 -3.30 2.87 -0.49
C ILE A 37 -4.83 2.73 -0.54
N ASN A 38 -5.43 2.41 -1.70
CA ASN A 38 -6.88 2.23 -1.85
C ASN A 38 -7.33 0.76 -1.71
N GLY A 39 -6.73 0.04 -0.76
CA GLY A 39 -7.30 -1.21 -0.27
C GLY A 39 -8.60 -0.92 0.50
N SER A 40 -9.74 -1.03 -0.21
CA SER A 40 -11.13 -0.99 0.29
C SER A 40 -11.91 0.31 0.02
N SER A 41 -12.40 0.46 -1.21
CA SER A 41 -13.82 0.76 -1.41
C SER A 41 -14.28 0.27 -2.78
N ASP A 42 -15.28 -0.61 -2.77
CA ASP A 42 -16.10 -0.96 -3.92
C ASP A 42 -16.88 0.28 -4.37
N VAL A 43 -16.28 1.12 -5.20
CA VAL A 43 -17.04 2.05 -6.05
C VAL A 43 -16.16 2.56 -7.18
N ALA A 44 -16.43 2.11 -8.40
CA ALA A 44 -16.50 3.01 -9.55
C ALA A 44 -16.98 2.28 -10.80
N ALA A 45 -18.16 2.70 -11.25
CA ALA A 45 -18.30 3.30 -12.57
C ALA A 45 -17.59 2.58 -13.73
N LYS A 46 -18.39 1.79 -14.43
CA LYS A 46 -18.48 1.72 -15.89
C LYS A 46 -17.67 2.82 -16.62
N ARG A 47 -16.50 2.46 -17.15
CA ARG A 47 -15.93 3.06 -18.35
C ARG A 47 -15.39 1.97 -19.26
N ARG A 48 -16.12 1.76 -20.37
CA ARG A 48 -15.69 1.02 -21.55
C ARG A 48 -14.68 1.87 -22.31
N LEU A 49 -13.51 1.33 -22.62
CA LEU A 49 -12.71 1.60 -23.84
C LEU A 49 -11.82 0.36 -24.05
N THR A 50 -12.25 -0.56 -24.91
CA THR A 50 -11.70 -0.81 -26.27
C THR A 50 -10.30 -1.42 -26.28
N SER A 51 -10.28 -2.75 -26.35
CA SER A 51 -9.44 -3.58 -27.23
C SER A 51 -8.18 -2.93 -27.80
N ALA A 52 -7.04 -3.20 -27.17
CA ALA A 52 -5.83 -3.57 -27.91
C ALA A 52 -5.33 -4.87 -27.30
N ASP A 53 -5.40 -5.91 -28.12
CA ASP A 53 -4.81 -7.22 -27.92
C ASP A 53 -3.29 -7.07 -27.75
N ASP A 54 -2.79 -7.32 -26.55
CA ASP A 54 -1.44 -7.87 -26.41
C ASP A 54 -1.37 -8.74 -25.14
N GLY A 55 -1.20 -10.03 -25.38
CA GLY A 55 -0.35 -10.88 -24.57
C GLY A 55 -0.67 -10.97 -23.08
N ASN A 56 -1.57 -11.88 -22.74
CA ASN A 56 -1.59 -12.54 -21.44
C ASN A 56 -0.17 -13.02 -21.03
N ASP A 57 0.48 -12.30 -20.11
CA ASP A 57 1.50 -12.87 -19.23
C ASP A 57 1.54 -12.14 -17.88
N ARG A 58 0.40 -12.13 -17.17
CA ARG A 58 0.34 -11.90 -15.72
C ARG A 58 0.91 -13.11 -14.94
N ARG A 59 2.02 -13.69 -15.40
CA ARG A 59 2.78 -14.63 -14.59
C ARG A 59 3.47 -13.83 -13.51
N ASN A 60 3.23 -14.18 -12.26
CA ASN A 60 3.93 -13.65 -11.09
C ASN A 60 5.44 -13.61 -11.38
N LYS A 61 5.97 -12.45 -11.81
CA LYS A 61 7.39 -12.27 -12.08
C LYS A 61 8.06 -12.32 -10.72
N LYS A 62 8.56 -13.50 -10.34
CA LYS A 62 9.31 -13.71 -9.11
C LYS A 62 10.40 -12.64 -9.07
N LEU A 63 10.41 -11.83 -8.01
CA LEU A 63 11.40 -10.77 -7.84
C LEU A 63 12.79 -11.38 -8.02
N LYS A 64 13.60 -10.77 -8.90
CA LYS A 64 14.96 -11.24 -9.13
C LYS A 64 15.77 -11.02 -7.86
N HIS A 65 16.79 -11.85 -7.62
CA HIS A 65 17.61 -11.85 -6.40
C HIS A 65 18.15 -10.46 -6.02
N TYR A 66 18.56 -9.67 -7.02
CA TYR A 66 19.05 -8.30 -6.78
C TYR A 66 17.96 -7.34 -6.31
N GLN A 67 16.69 -7.53 -6.70
CA GLN A 67 15.56 -6.71 -6.27
C GLN A 67 15.23 -6.99 -4.80
N ILE A 68 15.27 -8.27 -4.40
CA ILE A 68 15.08 -8.68 -3.00
C ILE A 68 16.20 -8.12 -2.12
N LYS A 69 17.46 -8.17 -2.59
CA LYS A 69 18.60 -7.57 -1.90
C LYS A 69 18.46 -6.06 -1.74
N ALA A 70 18.06 -5.35 -2.80
CA ALA A 70 17.83 -3.91 -2.74
C ALA A 70 16.71 -3.56 -1.75
N GLN A 71 15.60 -4.31 -1.78
CA GLN A 71 14.50 -4.11 -0.83
C GLN A 71 14.93 -4.34 0.62
N LYS A 72 15.71 -5.40 0.88
CA LYS A 72 16.22 -5.68 2.23
C LYS A 72 17.14 -4.57 2.73
N LEU A 73 18.05 -4.09 1.89
CA LEU A 73 18.96 -2.99 2.23
C LEU A 73 18.19 -1.70 2.54
N LEU A 74 17.16 -1.39 1.77
CA LEU A 74 16.33 -0.21 2.02
C LEU A 74 15.56 -0.32 3.35
N ASN A 75 15.02 -1.50 3.67
CA ASN A 75 14.38 -1.72 4.96
C ASN A 75 15.37 -1.60 6.13
N GLU A 76 16.58 -2.13 5.98
CA GLU A 76 17.65 -2.02 6.98
C GLU A 76 18.02 -0.56 7.25
N ILE A 77 18.15 0.25 6.19
CA ILE A 77 18.39 1.70 6.32
C ILE A 77 17.22 2.41 6.99
N LEU A 78 15.97 2.05 6.68
CA LEU A 78 14.80 2.67 7.31
C LEU A 78 14.70 2.31 8.79
N GLU A 79 14.99 1.07 9.17
CA GLU A 79 15.02 0.63 10.57
C GLU A 79 16.14 1.31 11.37
N GLU A 80 17.31 1.51 10.76
CA GLU A 80 18.44 2.19 11.41
C GLU A 80 18.24 3.70 11.49
N SER A 81 17.66 4.32 10.46
CA SER A 81 17.49 5.79 10.39
C SER A 81 16.24 6.31 11.10
N LEU A 82 15.21 5.50 11.30
CA LEU A 82 13.95 5.93 11.89
C LEU A 82 13.78 5.40 13.32
N VAL A 83 14.14 6.22 14.31
CA VAL A 83 13.73 6.01 15.71
C VAL A 83 12.30 6.53 15.88
N MET A 84 11.32 5.63 15.90
CA MET A 84 9.94 5.97 16.22
C MET A 84 9.81 6.31 17.70
N VAL A 85 9.85 7.61 18.02
CA VAL A 85 9.53 8.09 19.37
C VAL A 85 8.02 8.02 19.56
N LYS A 86 7.58 7.10 20.42
CA LYS A 86 6.15 6.76 20.55
C LYS A 86 5.31 7.79 21.28
N ASP A 87 5.91 8.68 22.08
CA ASP A 87 5.12 9.58 22.91
C ASP A 87 5.82 10.94 23.06
N HIS A 88 5.39 11.92 22.28
CA HIS A 88 5.49 13.32 22.68
C HIS A 88 4.07 13.91 22.54
N PRO A 89 3.48 14.48 23.59
CA PRO A 89 2.33 15.34 23.40
C PRO A 89 2.78 16.49 22.49
N ILE A 90 2.03 16.68 21.40
CA ILE A 90 2.17 17.84 20.53
C ILE A 90 1.93 19.06 21.43
N ASN A 91 3.00 19.77 21.78
CA ASN A 91 2.87 21.07 22.41
C ASN A 91 2.21 21.97 21.36
N GLU A 92 0.96 22.35 21.64
CA GLU A 92 0.28 23.44 20.95
C GLU A 92 1.20 24.66 20.95
N PRO A 93 1.41 25.33 19.80
CA PRO A 93 2.18 26.56 19.80
C PRO A 93 1.45 27.57 20.67
N VAL A 94 2.17 28.00 21.71
CA VAL A 94 1.83 29.13 22.56
C VAL A 94 1.53 30.34 21.67
N ASP A 95 0.39 30.95 21.98
CA ASP A 95 -0.16 32.15 21.37
C ASP A 95 0.79 33.35 21.57
N ASP A 96 1.74 33.52 20.65
CA ASP A 96 2.49 34.76 20.51
C ASP A 96 1.66 35.72 19.66
N THR A 97 0.63 36.26 20.30
CA THR A 97 0.08 37.58 20.01
C THR A 97 1.17 38.53 19.50
N ILE A 98 1.17 38.87 18.22
CA ILE A 98 1.62 40.14 17.63
C ILE A 98 1.31 40.05 16.11
N ASN A 99 0.28 40.81 15.72
CA ASN A 99 -0.18 41.11 14.36
C ASN A 99 -1.10 40.06 13.72
N GLU A 100 -2.36 40.07 14.17
CA GLU A 100 -3.52 39.52 13.45
C GLU A 100 -3.48 39.99 11.98
N GLY A 101 -3.07 39.10 11.09
CA GLY A 101 -3.27 39.27 9.66
C GLY A 101 -2.02 39.38 8.80
N VAL A 102 -0.81 39.66 9.32
CA VAL A 102 0.36 39.84 8.42
C VAL A 102 1.40 38.72 8.54
N ILE A 103 1.49 37.89 7.51
CA ILE A 103 2.45 36.77 7.42
C ILE A 103 3.87 37.32 7.21
N ARG A 104 4.80 36.77 7.99
CA ARG A 104 6.22 37.12 8.00
C ARG A 104 7.07 35.85 7.85
N LEU A 105 8.03 35.85 6.91
CA LEU A 105 8.86 34.67 6.62
C LEU A 105 9.88 34.37 7.73
N PHE A 106 10.46 35.41 8.33
CA PHE A 106 11.41 35.29 9.43
C PHE A 106 11.01 36.23 10.58
N LYS A 107 11.41 35.88 11.81
CA LYS A 107 11.09 36.66 13.01
C LYS A 107 11.48 38.15 12.90
N ASN A 108 12.57 38.46 12.20
CA ASN A 108 13.09 39.82 12.06
C ASN A 108 12.95 40.39 10.63
N SER A 109 12.29 39.69 9.70
CA SER A 109 12.06 40.23 8.36
C SER A 109 10.89 41.21 8.37
N ASN A 110 10.81 42.07 7.37
CA ASN A 110 9.64 42.91 7.17
C ASN A 110 8.39 42.04 6.93
N PRO A 111 7.21 42.44 7.43
CA PRO A 111 5.93 41.81 7.10
C PRO A 111 5.68 41.87 5.60
N GLY A 112 5.29 40.74 4.98
CA GLY A 112 5.25 40.63 3.51
C GLY A 112 3.87 40.44 2.92
N ILE A 113 2.95 39.78 3.63
CA ILE A 113 1.62 39.44 3.10
C ILE A 113 0.59 39.79 4.16
N GLU A 114 -0.27 40.77 3.87
CA GLU A 114 -1.44 41.11 4.68
C GLU A 114 -2.61 40.24 4.20
N LEU A 115 -3.14 39.42 5.10
CA LEU A 115 -4.37 38.68 4.92
C LEU A 115 -5.51 39.67 5.12
N ASP A 116 -6.27 39.95 4.06
CA ASP A 116 -7.54 40.66 4.19
C ASP A 116 -8.38 39.94 5.27
N PRO A 117 -8.88 40.65 6.29
CA PRO A 117 -9.84 40.10 7.23
C PRO A 117 -11.13 39.84 6.44
N THR A 118 -11.17 38.69 5.79
CA THR A 118 -12.37 38.17 5.14
C THR A 118 -13.36 38.00 6.28
N GLU A 119 -14.50 38.70 6.20
CA GLU A 119 -15.58 38.62 7.19
C GLU A 119 -15.71 37.18 7.69
N GLU A 120 -15.28 36.95 8.93
CA GLU A 120 -15.44 35.66 9.58
C GLU A 120 -16.93 35.32 9.46
N PRO A 121 -17.32 34.23 8.76
CA PRO A 121 -18.73 33.91 8.61
C PRO A 121 -19.27 33.71 10.01
N GLN A 122 -20.05 34.68 10.48
CA GLN A 122 -20.47 34.78 11.87
C GLN A 122 -21.02 33.43 12.33
N GLU A 123 -20.23 32.70 13.12
CA GLU A 123 -20.67 31.41 13.64
C GLU A 123 -22.03 31.63 14.30
N PRO A 124 -23.01 30.73 14.10
CA PRO A 124 -24.33 30.89 14.68
C PRO A 124 -24.20 30.94 16.21
N ARG A 125 -24.17 32.16 16.76
CA ARG A 125 -23.98 32.47 18.19
C ARG A 125 -25.09 31.89 19.07
N LYS A 126 -26.16 31.37 18.46
CA LYS A 126 -27.29 30.74 19.12
C LYS A 126 -27.15 29.23 19.01
N ARG A 127 -26.95 28.57 20.16
CA ARG A 127 -27.09 27.11 20.26
C ARG A 127 -28.45 26.70 19.70
N PRO A 128 -28.53 25.67 18.84
CA PRO A 128 -29.81 25.17 18.38
C PRO A 128 -30.63 24.75 19.61
N LYS A 129 -31.87 25.23 19.69
CA LYS A 129 -32.81 24.81 20.74
C LYS A 129 -33.28 23.40 20.43
N ILE A 130 -32.46 22.41 20.78
CA ILE A 130 -32.86 21.00 20.76
C ILE A 130 -33.87 20.84 21.88
N LEU A 131 -35.15 20.72 21.51
CA LEU A 131 -36.18 20.37 22.47
C LEU A 131 -35.86 18.98 23.02
N PRO A 132 -35.99 18.74 24.34
CA PRO A 132 -35.90 17.39 24.86
C PRO A 132 -36.86 16.50 24.07
N GLY A 133 -36.33 15.39 23.56
CA GLY A 133 -37.09 14.48 22.71
C GLY A 133 -38.36 14.03 23.41
N LYS A 134 -39.42 13.79 22.64
CA LYS A 134 -40.67 13.19 23.16
C LYS A 134 -40.31 11.95 23.97
N GLU A 135 -40.86 11.86 25.19
CA GLU A 135 -40.66 10.70 26.07
C GLU A 135 -40.91 9.41 25.28
N ILE A 136 -39.91 8.53 25.28
CA ILE A 136 -39.97 7.28 24.56
C ILE A 136 -40.68 6.29 25.48
N ASP A 137 -41.89 5.91 25.12
CA ASP A 137 -42.59 4.81 25.78
C ASP A 137 -41.95 3.48 25.35
N GLU A 138 -41.15 2.89 26.22
CA GLU A 138 -40.48 1.60 26.02
C GLU A 138 -41.48 0.43 25.84
N LYS A 139 -42.70 0.57 26.36
CA LYS A 139 -43.75 -0.43 26.19
C LYS A 139 -44.52 -0.26 24.89
N SER A 140 -44.34 0.87 24.19
CA SER A 140 -44.99 1.16 22.93
C SER A 140 -44.62 0.13 21.85
N LYS A 141 -45.62 -0.25 21.04
CA LYS A 141 -45.42 -1.08 19.85
C LYS A 141 -44.39 -0.47 18.89
N LYS A 142 -44.36 0.86 18.77
CA LYS A 142 -43.41 1.57 17.89
C LYS A 142 -41.96 1.40 18.37
N PHE A 143 -41.75 1.45 19.69
CA PHE A 143 -40.42 1.24 20.28
C PHE A 143 -39.96 -0.20 20.08
N LYS A 144 -40.80 -1.20 20.41
CA LYS A 144 -40.48 -2.62 20.21
C LYS A 144 -40.20 -2.98 18.75
N LYS A 145 -40.96 -2.43 17.80
CA LYS A 145 -40.72 -2.62 16.37
C LYS A 145 -39.37 -2.03 15.92
N ARG A 146 -39.02 -0.84 16.45
CA ARG A 146 -37.73 -0.20 16.20
C ARG A 146 -36.57 -1.02 16.81
N LEU A 147 -36.80 -1.59 17.99
CA LEU A 147 -35.85 -2.50 18.64
C LEU A 147 -35.62 -3.76 17.79
N GLN A 148 -36.70 -4.44 17.38
CA GLN A 148 -36.65 -5.63 16.52
C GLN A 148 -35.95 -5.39 15.18
N SER A 149 -36.10 -4.21 14.58
CA SER A 149 -35.38 -3.86 13.34
C SER A 149 -33.87 -3.65 13.53
N VAL A 150 -33.45 -3.36 14.76
CA VAL A 150 -32.04 -3.11 15.12
C VAL A 150 -31.39 -4.38 15.67
N THR A 151 -32.15 -5.24 16.32
CA THR A 151 -31.65 -6.49 16.90
C THR A 151 -31.20 -7.43 15.78
N VAL A 152 -29.89 -7.62 15.68
CA VAL A 152 -29.31 -8.64 14.81
C VAL A 152 -29.50 -10.01 15.46
N ASP A 153 -29.92 -10.99 14.67
CA ASP A 153 -30.04 -12.37 15.14
C ASP A 153 -28.65 -12.94 15.50
N GLY A 154 -28.43 -13.16 16.80
CA GLY A 154 -27.17 -13.65 17.34
C GLY A 154 -26.83 -15.05 16.81
N GLU A 155 -27.83 -15.89 16.55
CA GLU A 155 -27.62 -17.23 16.01
C GLU A 155 -27.07 -17.15 14.59
N TYR A 156 -27.58 -16.21 13.78
CA TYR A 156 -27.10 -15.96 12.43
C TYR A 156 -25.64 -15.48 12.41
N ILE A 157 -25.25 -14.56 13.30
CA ILE A 157 -23.86 -14.08 13.41
C ILE A 157 -22.92 -15.24 13.77
N MET A 158 -23.30 -16.06 14.75
CA MET A 158 -22.49 -17.19 15.20
C MET A 158 -22.37 -18.26 14.11
N ALA A 159 -23.45 -18.55 13.39
CA ALA A 159 -23.45 -19.48 12.26
C ALA A 159 -22.58 -18.97 11.10
N ALA A 160 -22.69 -17.70 10.74
CA ALA A 160 -21.86 -17.06 9.72
C ALA A 160 -20.37 -17.12 10.06
N SER A 161 -20.04 -16.84 11.33
CA SER A 161 -18.67 -16.89 11.85
C SER A 161 -18.07 -18.30 11.78
N ARG A 162 -18.83 -19.31 12.22
CA ARG A 162 -18.40 -20.72 12.12
C ARG A 162 -18.19 -21.15 10.67
N LYS A 163 -19.10 -20.79 9.78
CA LYS A 163 -18.99 -21.11 8.34
C LYS A 163 -17.75 -20.46 7.71
N ALA A 164 -17.46 -19.21 8.06
CA ALA A 164 -16.26 -18.51 7.59
C ALA A 164 -14.98 -19.19 8.11
N CYS A 165 -14.95 -19.56 9.40
CA CYS A 165 -13.85 -20.30 10.00
C CYS A 165 -13.61 -21.64 9.29
N GLN A 166 -14.66 -22.47 9.13
CA GLN A 166 -14.56 -23.75 8.44
C GLN A 166 -14.04 -23.60 7.00
N LYS A 167 -14.51 -22.59 6.27
CA LYS A 167 -14.02 -22.29 4.91
C LYS A 167 -12.52 -21.97 4.90
N SER A 168 -12.04 -21.23 5.90
CA SER A 168 -10.62 -20.88 6.02
C SER A 168 -9.75 -22.10 6.36
N LEU A 169 -10.24 -22.98 7.25
CA LEU A 169 -9.57 -24.22 7.62
C LEU A 169 -9.43 -25.15 6.41
N ALA A 170 -10.52 -25.40 5.68
CA ALA A 170 -10.50 -26.21 4.47
C ALA A 170 -9.51 -25.67 3.42
N ARG A 171 -9.40 -24.34 3.28
CA ARG A 171 -8.43 -23.70 2.38
C ARG A 171 -6.99 -23.91 2.84
N MET A 172 -6.72 -23.87 4.14
CA MET A 172 -5.39 -24.13 4.69
C MET A 172 -5.00 -25.60 4.50
N GLU A 173 -5.89 -26.52 4.85
CA GLU A 173 -5.68 -27.96 4.70
C GLU A 173 -5.41 -28.33 3.23
N ALA A 174 -6.14 -27.76 2.28
CA ALA A 174 -5.88 -27.96 0.85
C ALA A 174 -4.49 -27.46 0.42
N LYS A 175 -4.03 -26.32 0.95
CA LYS A 175 -2.68 -25.81 0.69
C LYS A 175 -1.61 -26.71 1.29
N GLU A 176 -1.81 -27.18 2.52
CA GLU A 176 -0.88 -28.10 3.17
C GLU A 176 -0.80 -29.44 2.43
N ALA A 177 -1.94 -29.99 1.99
CA ALA A 177 -1.97 -31.21 1.19
C ALA A 177 -1.21 -31.03 -0.13
N ALA A 178 -1.45 -29.92 -0.85
CA ALA A 178 -0.73 -29.61 -2.08
C ALA A 178 0.79 -29.41 -1.85
N ALA A 179 1.17 -28.77 -0.74
CA ALA A 179 2.58 -28.61 -0.37
C ALA A 179 3.25 -29.95 -0.04
N LYS A 180 2.56 -30.83 0.69
CA LYS A 180 3.05 -32.18 1.00
C LYS A 180 3.21 -33.03 -0.26
N GLU A 181 2.27 -32.95 -1.20
CA GLU A 181 2.37 -33.66 -2.49
C GLU A 181 3.52 -33.11 -3.35
N ALA A 182 3.69 -31.78 -3.38
CA ALA A 182 4.81 -31.15 -4.08
C ALA A 182 6.16 -31.54 -3.47
N ALA A 183 6.26 -31.60 -2.14
CA ALA A 183 7.46 -32.06 -1.45
C ALA A 183 7.80 -33.52 -1.82
N LYS A 184 6.81 -34.42 -1.83
CA LYS A 184 7.01 -35.82 -2.24
C LYS A 184 7.49 -35.94 -3.70
N ARG A 185 6.86 -35.20 -4.63
CA ARG A 185 7.33 -35.19 -6.03
C ARG A 185 8.76 -34.68 -6.17
N GLU A 186 9.13 -33.66 -5.40
CA GLU A 186 10.49 -33.14 -5.41
C GLU A 186 11.48 -34.14 -4.79
N GLU A 187 11.13 -34.79 -3.69
CA GLU A 187 11.94 -35.86 -3.08
C GLU A 187 12.18 -37.02 -4.05
N GLU A 188 11.14 -37.46 -4.77
CA GLU A 188 11.24 -38.49 -5.80
C GLU A 188 12.16 -38.04 -6.95
N ARG A 189 12.01 -36.80 -7.42
CA ARG A 189 12.88 -36.21 -8.45
C ARG A 189 14.33 -36.14 -7.98
N VAL A 190 14.56 -35.73 -6.74
CA VAL A 190 15.90 -35.68 -6.12
C VAL A 190 16.47 -37.09 -5.97
N ALA A 191 15.67 -38.07 -5.57
CA ALA A 191 16.11 -39.47 -5.49
C ALA A 191 16.48 -40.04 -6.86
N GLN A 192 15.72 -39.74 -7.91
CA GLN A 192 16.06 -40.11 -9.29
C GLN A 192 17.36 -39.45 -9.75
N LEU A 193 17.55 -38.14 -9.47
CA LEU A 193 18.82 -37.47 -9.76
C LEU A 193 20.00 -38.06 -8.99
N LYS A 194 19.81 -38.43 -7.72
CA LYS A 194 20.82 -39.12 -6.92
C LYS A 194 21.20 -40.48 -7.54
N LYS A 195 20.24 -41.23 -8.09
CA LYS A 195 20.51 -42.49 -8.81
C LYS A 195 21.28 -42.26 -10.12
N ILE A 196 20.86 -41.30 -10.95
CA ILE A 196 21.45 -41.06 -12.28
C ILE A 196 22.84 -40.42 -12.19
N ARG A 197 23.00 -39.40 -11.33
CA ARG A 197 24.27 -38.67 -11.19
C ARG A 197 25.21 -39.35 -10.18
N GLY A 198 24.68 -40.20 -9.32
CA GLY A 198 25.41 -40.96 -8.31
C GLY A 198 26.04 -40.10 -7.23
N GLU A 199 26.53 -40.77 -6.19
CA GLU A 199 27.43 -40.25 -5.16
C GLU A 199 28.76 -39.74 -5.74
N ARG A 200 28.94 -39.67 -7.07
CA ARG A 200 30.21 -39.44 -7.77
C ARG A 200 30.96 -38.18 -7.32
N TRP A 201 30.25 -37.15 -6.86
CA TRP A 201 30.86 -35.93 -6.31
C TRP A 201 31.37 -36.09 -4.87
N LEU A 202 30.80 -37.00 -4.07
CA LEU A 202 31.16 -37.23 -2.67
C LEU A 202 32.55 -37.89 -2.50
N PRO A 203 32.92 -38.99 -3.19
CA PRO A 203 34.28 -39.51 -3.16
C PRO A 203 35.31 -38.57 -3.79
N SER A 204 34.94 -37.80 -4.83
CA SER A 204 35.85 -36.82 -5.43
C SER A 204 36.18 -35.68 -4.46
N LEU A 205 35.16 -35.12 -3.78
CA LEU A 205 35.35 -34.09 -2.76
C LEU A 205 36.06 -34.63 -1.52
N ALA A 206 35.75 -35.85 -1.08
CA ALA A 206 36.45 -36.50 0.04
C ALA A 206 37.95 -36.73 -0.28
N ARG A 207 38.26 -37.14 -1.51
CA ARG A 207 39.65 -37.30 -1.99
C ARG A 207 40.37 -35.96 -2.10
N GLU A 208 39.67 -34.91 -2.56
CA GLU A 208 40.20 -33.55 -2.59
C GLU A 208 40.45 -32.98 -1.18
N MET A 209 39.57 -33.26 -0.22
CA MET A 209 39.74 -32.87 1.18
C MET A 209 40.94 -33.59 1.83
N GLN A 210 41.14 -34.88 1.55
CA GLN A 210 42.33 -35.61 2.01
C GLN A 210 43.63 -35.04 1.44
N MET A 211 43.64 -34.58 0.19
CA MET A 211 44.83 -33.97 -0.42
C MET A 211 45.15 -32.56 0.11
N LYS A 212 44.18 -31.84 0.68
CA LYS A 212 44.38 -30.50 1.25
C LYS A 212 44.97 -30.50 2.66
N PHE A 213 44.97 -31.66 3.33
CA PHE A 213 45.61 -31.84 4.64
C PHE A 213 46.64 -32.96 4.56
N PRO A 214 47.82 -32.72 3.96
CA PRO A 214 48.93 -33.65 4.11
C PRO A 214 49.42 -33.61 5.56
N THR A 215 49.35 -34.76 6.25
CA THR A 215 50.13 -35.04 7.46
C THR A 215 51.61 -35.12 7.16
#